data_AF-R9XC14-F1
#
_entry.id   AF-R9XC14-F1
#
_cell.length_a   1.000
_cell.length_b   1.000
_cell.length_c   1.000
_cell.angle_alpha   90.00
_cell.angle_beta   90.00
_cell.angle_gamma   90.00
#
_symmetry.space_group_name_H-M   'P 1'
#
loop_
_entity.id
_entity.type
_entity.pdbx_description
1 polymer ?
#
loop_
_entity_poly.entity_id
_entity_poly.type
_entity_poly.pdbx_seq_one_letter_code
_entity_poly.pdbx_strand_id
1 'polypeptide(L)'
;MWFKKWVVLLISLISSAYCYNEGILDWLRYDAYLSNTIYCVEKQFILDPFHTGQYFMERQGLDVVKVFHPDMLRGEFSCTSMITKNDTAKQIAIIFRGSTVIQDWIVDILSTPIPFILPPTPYQPVSGAAKCPGNCLAHTAIFDQFKKAFKDIYAVFKPLKDTHPDYEVIVTGLSLGGAYAHLMGIEMQILGYNPHVCAFGPLRVGNKDMNDWVDDLFKSEEVTKRIRNNEMPRNAFYVVAQEWDIVPLLPSGPTFTRAGVEFKIRNDETFFPEKKDITFEGAKQPLKEFIPEYILSGRFLDVLRTIVHLNYFRRQGWPCLPDSSSLDGQWH
;
A
#
# COMPACT_ATOMS: atom_id res chain seq x y z
N MET A 1 6.42 -47.59 -10.69
CA MET A 1 7.00 -46.67 -9.67
C MET A 1 7.09 -45.19 -10.09
N TRP A 2 6.47 -44.76 -11.21
CA TRP A 2 6.59 -43.39 -11.72
C TRP A 2 5.42 -42.46 -11.37
N PHE A 3 4.24 -43.02 -11.04
CA PHE A 3 3.02 -42.24 -10.78
C PHE A 3 2.93 -41.59 -9.39
N LYS A 4 3.66 -42.10 -8.38
CA LYS A 4 3.60 -41.56 -7.00
C LYS A 4 4.37 -40.24 -6.80
N LYS A 5 5.37 -39.93 -7.64
CA LYS A 5 6.17 -38.69 -7.49
C LYS A 5 5.43 -37.45 -7.98
N TRP A 6 4.57 -37.57 -9.01
CA TRP A 6 3.80 -36.46 -9.54
C TRP A 6 2.67 -36.01 -8.61
N VAL A 7 2.03 -36.96 -7.92
CA VAL A 7 0.93 -36.66 -6.98
C VAL A 7 1.42 -35.91 -5.73
N VAL A 8 2.62 -36.23 -5.23
CA VAL A 8 3.20 -35.51 -4.08
C VAL A 8 3.64 -34.08 -4.45
N LEU A 9 4.12 -33.88 -5.69
CA LEU A 9 4.44 -32.54 -6.21
C LEU A 9 3.18 -31.68 -6.44
N LEU A 10 2.09 -32.27 -6.93
CA LEU A 10 0.80 -31.57 -7.11
C LEU A 10 0.13 -31.22 -5.77
N ILE A 11 0.16 -32.10 -4.76
CA ILE A 11 -0.40 -31.80 -3.42
C ILE A 11 0.45 -30.75 -2.69
N SER A 12 1.78 -30.78 -2.86
CA SER A 12 2.71 -29.76 -2.34
C SER A 12 2.46 -28.37 -2.95
N LEU A 13 2.17 -28.29 -4.25
CA LEU A 13 1.88 -27.03 -4.95
C LEU A 13 0.49 -26.46 -4.66
N ILE A 14 -0.50 -27.32 -4.35
CA ILE A 14 -1.87 -26.86 -4.03
C ILE A 14 -1.97 -26.44 -2.55
N SER A 15 -1.16 -27.03 -1.65
CA SER A 15 -1.17 -26.68 -0.22
C SER A 15 -0.50 -25.35 0.11
N SER A 16 0.34 -24.79 -0.77
CA SER A 16 1.06 -23.54 -0.49
C SER A 16 0.27 -22.29 -0.84
N ALA A 17 -0.73 -22.39 -1.74
CA ALA A 17 -1.47 -21.23 -2.24
C ALA A 17 -2.46 -20.62 -1.22
N TYR A 18 -2.92 -21.39 -0.23
CA TYR A 18 -3.97 -20.98 0.72
C TYR A 18 -3.50 -20.95 2.19
N CYS A 19 -2.19 -20.93 2.42
CA CYS A 19 -1.63 -21.11 3.76
C CYS A 19 -1.52 -19.76 4.51
N TYR A 20 -2.67 -19.17 4.82
CA TYR A 20 -2.76 -18.04 5.76
C TYR A 20 -4.10 -18.05 6.51
N ASN A 21 -4.10 -17.44 7.70
CA ASN A 21 -5.24 -17.40 8.61
C ASN A 21 -6.39 -16.53 8.04
N GLU A 22 -7.66 -16.91 8.23
CA GLU A 22 -8.81 -16.09 7.83
C GLU A 22 -8.76 -14.69 8.43
N GLY A 23 -8.27 -14.53 9.65
CA GLY A 23 -8.19 -13.21 10.29
C GLY A 23 -7.24 -12.24 9.57
N ILE A 24 -6.27 -12.74 8.79
CA ILE A 24 -5.45 -11.86 7.93
C ILE A 24 -6.30 -11.29 6.79
N LEU A 25 -7.22 -12.08 6.22
CA LEU A 25 -8.13 -11.58 5.20
C LEU A 25 -8.99 -10.42 5.72
N ASP A 26 -9.50 -10.56 6.95
CA ASP A 26 -10.28 -9.51 7.60
C ASP A 26 -9.44 -8.25 7.84
N TRP A 27 -8.17 -8.40 8.23
CA TRP A 27 -7.22 -7.28 8.32
C TRP A 27 -6.99 -6.62 6.98
N LEU A 28 -6.69 -7.37 5.92
CA LEU A 28 -6.47 -6.78 4.59
C LEU A 28 -7.71 -6.03 4.08
N ARG A 29 -8.92 -6.53 4.37
CA ARG A 29 -10.19 -5.85 4.06
C ARG A 29 -10.39 -4.56 4.85
N TYR A 30 -9.98 -4.56 6.12
CA TYR A 30 -10.02 -3.40 7.00
C TYR A 30 -8.97 -2.35 6.58
N ASP A 31 -7.75 -2.76 6.26
CA ASP A 31 -6.71 -1.84 5.78
C ASP A 31 -7.12 -1.26 4.41
N ALA A 32 -7.79 -2.04 3.56
CA ALA A 32 -8.36 -1.55 2.31
C ALA A 32 -9.48 -0.53 2.52
N TYR A 33 -10.30 -0.71 3.56
CA TYR A 33 -11.26 0.31 3.99
C TYR A 33 -10.53 1.61 4.36
N LEU A 34 -9.56 1.53 5.27
CA LEU A 34 -8.77 2.69 5.69
C LEU A 34 -8.12 3.39 4.48
N SER A 35 -7.49 2.64 3.58
CA SER A 35 -6.89 3.18 2.35
C SER A 35 -7.89 3.92 1.46
N ASN A 36 -9.16 3.51 1.43
CA ASN A 36 -10.18 4.15 0.60
C ASN A 36 -10.75 5.44 1.23
N THR A 37 -10.76 5.54 2.56
CA THR A 37 -11.40 6.66 3.28
C THR A 37 -10.83 8.04 2.95
N ILE A 38 -9.54 8.15 2.61
CA ILE A 38 -8.90 9.42 2.22
C ILE A 38 -9.46 9.99 0.91
N TYR A 39 -10.14 9.19 0.08
CA TYR A 39 -10.86 9.70 -1.09
C TYR A 39 -12.22 10.32 -0.74
N CYS A 40 -12.65 10.20 0.52
CA CYS A 40 -13.93 10.68 1.01
C CYS A 40 -13.84 11.94 1.89
N VAL A 41 -12.63 12.42 2.23
CA VAL A 41 -12.49 13.65 3.05
C VAL A 41 -12.73 14.92 2.24
N GLU A 42 -12.50 14.89 0.93
CA GLU A 42 -12.74 16.04 0.05
C GLU A 42 -14.19 16.02 -0.45
N LYS A 43 -14.95 17.09 -0.17
CA LYS A 43 -16.35 17.24 -0.59
C LYS A 43 -16.58 17.03 -2.10
N GLN A 44 -15.57 17.35 -2.91
CA GLN A 44 -15.61 17.21 -4.37
C GLN A 44 -15.72 15.75 -4.84
N PHE A 45 -15.47 14.79 -3.95
CA PHE A 45 -15.45 13.37 -4.28
C PHE A 45 -16.67 12.61 -3.76
N ILE A 46 -17.58 13.27 -3.05
CA ILE A 46 -18.75 12.66 -2.42
C ILE A 46 -19.98 12.97 -3.26
N LEU A 47 -20.81 11.95 -3.49
CA LEU A 47 -22.08 12.09 -4.21
C LEU A 47 -23.25 12.52 -3.30
N ASP A 48 -23.07 12.47 -1.97
CA ASP A 48 -24.01 13.01 -0.98
C ASP A 48 -23.85 14.55 -0.85
N PRO A 49 -24.90 15.34 -1.17
CA PRO A 49 -24.84 16.79 -1.06
C PRO A 49 -24.93 17.32 0.39
N PHE A 50 -25.31 16.49 1.36
CA PHE A 50 -25.60 16.91 2.74
C PHE A 50 -24.52 16.53 3.76
N HIS A 51 -23.73 15.49 3.49
CA HIS A 51 -22.73 14.98 4.44
C HIS A 51 -21.33 14.88 3.82
N THR A 52 -20.30 14.98 4.67
CA THR A 52 -18.90 14.73 4.28
C THR A 52 -18.55 13.26 4.54
N GLY A 53 -17.52 12.69 3.89
CA GLY A 53 -17.10 11.33 4.18
C GLY A 53 -16.60 11.20 5.61
N GLN A 54 -16.04 12.28 6.17
CA GLN A 54 -15.69 12.39 7.58
C GLN A 54 -16.88 12.12 8.50
N TYR A 55 -18.07 12.62 8.19
CA TYR A 55 -19.28 12.36 8.98
C TYR A 55 -19.57 10.86 9.10
N PHE A 56 -19.39 10.09 8.03
CA PHE A 56 -19.64 8.65 8.04
C PHE A 56 -18.52 7.87 8.73
N MET A 57 -17.27 8.30 8.58
CA MET A 57 -16.13 7.73 9.30
C MET A 57 -16.27 7.88 10.82
N GLU A 58 -16.62 9.08 11.30
CA GLU A 58 -16.75 9.37 12.73
C GLU A 58 -17.88 8.55 13.38
N ARG A 59 -18.97 8.29 12.65
CA ARG A 59 -20.04 7.38 13.10
C ARG A 59 -19.60 5.94 13.29
N GLN A 60 -18.49 5.55 12.66
CA GLN A 60 -17.88 4.23 12.77
C GLN A 60 -16.70 4.22 13.77
N GLY A 61 -16.52 5.32 14.51
CA GLY A 61 -15.46 5.48 15.50
C GLY A 61 -14.09 5.81 14.90
N LEU A 62 -14.04 6.25 13.63
CA LEU A 62 -12.81 6.70 12.98
C LEU A 62 -12.77 8.23 12.96
N ASP A 63 -12.13 8.81 13.98
CA ASP A 63 -11.98 10.26 14.13
C ASP A 63 -10.90 10.80 13.20
N VAL A 64 -11.23 11.75 12.34
CA VAL A 64 -10.26 12.42 11.46
C VAL A 64 -9.54 13.52 12.24
N VAL A 65 -8.28 13.27 12.61
CA VAL A 65 -7.47 14.21 13.41
C VAL A 65 -6.99 15.37 12.53
N LYS A 66 -6.42 15.06 11.36
CA LYS A 66 -5.90 16.06 10.44
C LYS A 66 -5.80 15.52 9.02
N VAL A 67 -6.25 16.32 8.05
CA VAL A 67 -5.96 16.12 6.62
C VAL A 67 -4.84 17.08 6.20
N PHE A 68 -3.89 16.56 5.43
CA PHE A 68 -2.76 17.28 4.86
C PHE A 68 -2.94 17.37 3.35
N HIS A 69 -2.90 18.59 2.83
CA HIS A 69 -2.92 18.84 1.40
C HIS A 69 -1.56 19.41 0.97
N PRO A 70 -1.09 19.08 -0.25
CA PRO A 70 0.15 19.65 -0.78
C PRO A 70 0.07 21.18 -0.82
N ASP A 71 1.07 21.86 -0.29
CA ASP A 71 1.24 23.30 -0.44
C ASP A 71 2.11 23.64 -1.66
N MET A 72 1.44 24.08 -2.73
CA MET A 72 2.08 24.45 -4.00
C MET A 72 3.13 25.58 -3.82
N LEU A 73 2.98 26.46 -2.82
CA LEU A 73 3.95 27.52 -2.53
C LEU A 73 5.26 26.97 -1.95
N ARG A 74 5.22 25.79 -1.32
CA ARG A 74 6.41 25.02 -0.87
C ARG A 74 6.92 24.04 -1.94
N GLY A 75 6.34 24.09 -3.14
CA GLY A 75 6.61 23.16 -4.24
C GLY A 75 6.16 21.74 -3.93
N GLU A 76 5.13 21.57 -3.11
CA GLU A 76 4.47 20.29 -2.90
C GLU A 76 3.35 20.15 -3.92
N PHE A 77 3.36 19.04 -4.65
CA PHE A 77 2.42 18.77 -5.74
C PHE A 77 1.66 17.46 -5.53
N SER A 78 2.06 16.66 -4.54
CA SER A 78 1.47 15.38 -4.18
C SER A 78 1.70 15.07 -2.70
N CYS A 79 1.36 13.86 -2.24
CA CYS A 79 1.39 13.45 -0.83
C CYS A 79 0.21 13.99 0.02
N THR A 80 -1.00 14.01 -0.56
CA THR A 80 -2.22 14.16 0.25
C THR A 80 -2.32 12.99 1.22
N SER A 81 -2.53 13.30 2.49
CA SER A 81 -2.58 12.30 3.55
C SER A 81 -3.52 12.73 4.67
N MET A 82 -3.85 11.81 5.57
CA MET A 82 -4.54 12.13 6.81
C MET A 82 -4.06 11.27 7.96
N ILE A 83 -4.26 11.79 9.18
CA ILE A 83 -4.15 11.04 10.42
C ILE A 83 -5.56 10.83 10.96
N THR A 84 -5.88 9.58 11.27
CA THR A 84 -7.11 9.19 11.96
C THR A 84 -6.80 8.50 13.27
N LYS A 85 -7.76 8.54 14.19
CA LYS A 85 -7.70 7.88 15.50
C LYS A 85 -8.97 7.07 15.69
N ASN A 86 -8.86 5.88 16.24
CA ASN A 86 -10.03 5.10 16.67
C ASN A 86 -9.77 4.57 18.08
N ASP A 87 -10.54 5.12 19.04
CA ASP A 87 -10.39 4.82 20.46
C ASP A 87 -10.90 3.41 20.82
N THR A 88 -11.89 2.90 20.09
CA THR A 88 -12.48 1.57 20.32
C THR A 88 -11.48 0.47 20.02
N ALA A 89 -10.79 0.60 18.88
CA ALA A 89 -9.78 -0.35 18.43
C ALA A 89 -8.34 0.04 18.83
N LYS A 90 -8.17 1.17 19.54
CA LYS A 90 -6.88 1.69 20.02
C LYS A 90 -5.83 1.80 18.91
N GLN A 91 -6.13 2.58 17.88
CA GLN A 91 -5.29 2.69 16.69
C GLN A 91 -5.16 4.13 16.22
N ILE A 92 -4.00 4.47 15.69
CA ILE A 92 -3.70 5.71 14.97
C ILE A 92 -3.27 5.30 13.56
N ALA A 93 -4.02 5.72 12.54
CA ALA A 93 -3.71 5.39 11.15
C ALA A 93 -3.25 6.63 10.38
N ILE A 94 -2.11 6.50 9.68
CA ILE A 94 -1.60 7.45 8.71
C ILE A 94 -1.93 6.93 7.32
N ILE A 95 -2.82 7.63 6.62
CA ILE A 95 -3.41 7.17 5.37
C ILE A 95 -2.99 8.12 4.25
N PHE A 96 -2.44 7.58 3.16
CA PHE A 96 -1.98 8.34 2.01
C PHE A 96 -2.87 8.10 0.79
N ARG A 97 -3.21 9.19 0.09
CA ARG A 97 -4.01 9.14 -1.13
C ARG A 97 -3.12 8.86 -2.36
N GLY A 98 -3.61 8.03 -3.27
CA GLY A 98 -3.11 7.97 -4.64
C GLY A 98 -3.57 9.15 -5.51
N SER A 99 -3.24 9.09 -6.80
CA SER A 99 -3.69 10.08 -7.79
C SER A 99 -5.22 10.04 -7.93
N THR A 100 -5.84 11.22 -8.12
CA THR A 100 -7.31 11.34 -8.27
C THR A 100 -7.77 10.91 -9.66
N VAL A 101 -6.94 11.12 -10.69
CA VAL A 101 -7.16 10.63 -12.05
C VAL A 101 -6.04 9.65 -12.39
N ILE A 102 -6.29 8.38 -12.09
CA ILE A 102 -5.31 7.31 -12.24
C ILE A 102 -5.02 7.04 -13.72
N GLN A 103 -6.01 7.19 -14.61
CA GLN A 103 -5.83 7.03 -16.06
C GLN A 103 -4.82 8.03 -16.60
N ASP A 104 -5.05 9.31 -16.36
CA ASP A 104 -4.14 10.38 -16.79
C ASP A 104 -2.75 10.18 -16.18
N TRP A 105 -2.66 9.83 -14.89
CA TRP A 105 -1.38 9.58 -14.26
C TRP A 105 -0.64 8.36 -14.82
N ILE A 106 -1.33 7.25 -15.12
CA ILE A 106 -0.73 6.07 -15.75
C ILE A 106 -0.30 6.39 -17.17
N VAL A 107 -1.15 7.06 -17.95
CA VAL A 107 -0.83 7.48 -19.32
C VAL A 107 0.35 8.44 -19.30
N ASP A 108 0.38 9.43 -18.40
CA ASP A 108 1.50 10.36 -18.24
C ASP A 108 2.78 9.61 -17.87
N ILE A 109 2.73 8.64 -16.97
CA ILE A 109 3.92 7.83 -16.63
C ILE A 109 4.39 6.96 -17.80
N LEU A 110 3.47 6.37 -18.56
CA LEU A 110 3.80 5.49 -19.67
C LEU A 110 4.18 6.25 -20.95
N SER A 111 3.69 7.48 -21.13
CA SER A 111 3.84 8.29 -22.35
C SER A 111 4.82 9.46 -22.20
N THR A 112 5.03 9.97 -20.98
CA THR A 112 6.04 10.98 -20.68
C THR A 112 7.19 10.31 -19.92
N PRO A 113 8.35 10.11 -20.57
CA PRO A 113 9.47 9.45 -19.90
C PRO A 113 10.14 10.35 -18.83
N ILE A 114 9.77 11.63 -18.74
CA ILE A 114 10.51 12.67 -18.00
C ILE A 114 10.54 12.46 -16.47
N PRO A 115 9.46 12.06 -15.75
CA PRO A 115 9.54 11.82 -14.31
C PRO A 115 10.32 10.54 -13.93
N PHE A 116 10.48 9.60 -14.87
CA PHE A 116 11.19 8.32 -14.69
C PHE A 116 12.62 8.31 -15.28
N ILE A 117 12.97 9.29 -16.12
CA ILE A 117 14.34 9.53 -16.59
C ILE A 117 15.21 10.13 -15.48
N LEU A 118 14.61 10.75 -14.46
CA LEU A 118 15.40 11.29 -13.36
C LEU A 118 16.22 10.16 -12.72
N PRO A 119 17.55 10.30 -12.64
CA PRO A 119 18.38 9.30 -11.99
C PRO A 119 17.87 9.12 -10.56
N PRO A 120 17.83 7.88 -10.06
CA PRO A 120 17.42 7.62 -8.69
C PRO A 120 18.36 8.37 -7.73
N THR A 121 17.80 8.91 -6.66
CA THR A 121 18.54 9.74 -5.71
C THR A 121 18.98 8.92 -4.50
N PRO A 122 20.13 9.21 -3.87
CA PRO A 122 20.51 8.60 -2.61
C PRO A 122 19.40 8.72 -1.56
N TYR A 123 19.00 7.57 -1.02
CA TYR A 123 18.00 7.52 0.03
C TYR A 123 18.67 7.71 1.40
N GLN A 124 18.14 8.63 2.19
CA GLN A 124 18.50 8.84 3.59
C GLN A 124 17.21 9.08 4.38
N PRO A 125 16.94 8.33 5.46
CA PRO A 125 15.75 8.57 6.27
C PRO A 125 15.65 10.02 6.74
N VAL A 126 14.45 10.59 6.61
CA VAL A 126 14.17 12.01 6.85
C VAL A 126 14.29 12.36 8.32
N SER A 127 13.92 11.42 9.20
CA SER A 127 14.09 11.57 10.65
C SER A 127 15.56 11.56 11.09
N GLY A 128 16.47 10.99 10.29
CA GLY A 128 17.87 10.75 10.67
C GLY A 128 18.06 9.69 11.78
N ALA A 129 17.00 8.96 12.15
CA ALA A 129 17.05 7.96 13.22
C ALA A 129 17.87 6.70 12.87
N ALA A 130 18.04 6.44 11.58
CA ALA A 130 18.86 5.35 11.06
C ALA A 130 19.54 5.76 9.75
N LYS A 131 20.49 4.95 9.29
CA LYS A 131 21.08 5.05 7.95
C LYS A 131 20.83 3.74 7.22
N CYS A 132 20.42 3.85 5.97
CA CYS A 132 20.32 2.69 5.09
C CYS A 132 21.74 2.21 4.73
N PRO A 133 22.08 0.94 4.98
CA PRO A 133 23.39 0.39 4.65
C PRO A 133 23.52 0.17 3.13
N GLY A 134 24.68 0.47 2.57
CA GLY A 134 24.95 0.25 1.14
C GLY A 134 24.48 1.38 0.24
N ASN A 135 24.23 1.07 -1.04
CA ASN A 135 23.89 2.06 -2.05
C ASN A 135 22.37 2.19 -2.18
N CYS A 136 21.72 2.62 -1.11
CA CYS A 136 20.27 2.79 -1.10
C CYS A 136 19.86 3.98 -1.96
N LEU A 137 18.99 3.71 -2.93
CA LEU A 137 18.47 4.70 -3.85
C LEU A 137 16.94 4.69 -3.85
N ALA A 138 16.34 5.87 -3.95
CA ALA A 138 14.90 6.04 -4.01
C ALA A 138 14.45 6.79 -5.26
N HIS A 139 13.18 6.62 -5.63
CA HIS A 139 12.55 7.34 -6.72
C HIS A 139 12.48 8.84 -6.39
N THR A 140 13.24 9.65 -7.12
CA THR A 140 13.52 11.06 -6.81
C THR A 140 12.26 11.88 -6.57
N ALA A 141 11.29 11.86 -7.49
CA ALA A 141 10.06 12.65 -7.36
C ALA A 141 9.19 12.23 -6.16
N ILE A 142 9.13 10.93 -5.85
CA ILE A 142 8.31 10.42 -4.74
C ILE A 142 8.99 10.80 -3.41
N PHE A 143 10.29 10.54 -3.30
CA PHE A 143 11.04 10.81 -2.09
C PHE A 143 11.15 12.31 -1.78
N ASP A 144 11.28 13.18 -2.79
CA ASP A 144 11.29 14.63 -2.59
C ASP A 144 9.96 15.15 -2.04
N GLN A 145 8.83 14.68 -2.57
CA GLN A 145 7.50 15.06 -2.08
C GLN A 145 7.25 14.51 -0.66
N PHE A 146 7.71 13.29 -0.39
CA PHE A 146 7.65 12.70 0.95
C PHE A 146 8.43 13.53 1.98
N LYS A 147 9.67 13.93 1.67
CA LYS A 147 10.51 14.75 2.57
C LYS A 147 9.84 16.05 3.01
N LYS A 148 9.12 16.69 2.09
CA LYS A 148 8.42 17.95 2.36
C LYS A 148 7.24 17.73 3.31
N ALA A 149 6.42 16.71 3.03
CA ALA A 149 5.24 16.38 3.84
C ALA A 149 5.57 15.76 5.22
N PHE A 150 6.67 15.01 5.33
CA PHE A 150 6.99 14.22 6.52
C PHE A 150 7.00 15.04 7.81
N LYS A 151 7.59 16.24 7.79
CA LYS A 151 7.71 17.09 8.98
C LYS A 151 6.35 17.50 9.53
N ASP A 152 5.41 17.83 8.65
CA ASP A 152 4.07 18.27 9.07
C ASP A 152 3.24 17.10 9.59
N ILE A 153 3.33 15.95 8.92
CA ILE A 153 2.66 14.71 9.38
C ILE A 153 3.21 14.31 10.74
N TYR A 154 4.53 14.27 10.90
CA TYR A 154 5.17 13.86 12.14
C TYR A 154 4.91 14.83 13.30
N ALA A 155 4.83 16.14 13.03
CA ALA A 155 4.50 17.15 14.03
C ALA A 155 3.10 16.95 14.65
N VAL A 156 2.16 16.38 13.91
CA VAL A 156 0.82 16.02 14.42
C VAL A 156 0.80 14.62 15.02
N PHE A 157 1.44 13.67 14.35
CA PHE A 157 1.48 12.27 14.79
C PHE A 157 2.17 12.10 16.15
N LYS A 158 3.34 12.72 16.35
CA LYS A 158 4.14 12.48 17.54
C LYS A 158 3.40 12.84 18.85
N PRO A 159 2.82 14.04 19.02
CA PRO A 159 2.06 14.36 20.24
C PRO A 159 0.84 13.47 20.44
N LEU A 160 0.18 13.08 19.33
CA LEU A 160 -0.95 12.15 19.39
C LEU A 160 -0.53 10.77 19.91
N LYS A 161 0.61 10.25 19.44
CA LYS A 161 1.17 8.98 19.90
C LYS A 161 1.71 9.07 21.33
N ASP A 162 2.32 10.19 21.72
CA ASP A 162 2.81 10.42 23.09
C ASP A 162 1.65 10.39 24.11
N THR A 163 0.46 10.87 23.72
CA THR A 163 -0.75 10.84 24.54
C THR A 163 -1.51 9.52 24.49
N HIS A 164 -1.22 8.67 23.50
CA HIS A 164 -1.84 7.35 23.31
C HIS A 164 -0.75 6.27 23.09
N PRO A 165 0.11 6.01 24.10
CA PRO A 165 1.28 5.14 23.96
C PRO A 165 0.90 3.68 23.70
N ASP A 166 -0.29 3.24 24.09
CA ASP A 166 -0.81 1.89 23.86
C ASP A 166 -1.49 1.70 22.50
N TYR A 167 -1.64 2.76 21.70
CA TYR A 167 -2.33 2.66 20.41
C TYR A 167 -1.41 2.10 19.33
N GLU A 168 -1.93 1.19 18.52
CA GLU A 168 -1.26 0.65 17.33
C GLU A 168 -1.06 1.75 16.29
N VAL A 169 0.05 1.68 15.55
CA VAL A 169 0.32 2.58 14.43
C VAL A 169 0.07 1.83 13.13
N ILE A 170 -0.87 2.32 12.33
CA ILE A 170 -1.17 1.79 11.01
C ILE A 170 -0.72 2.78 9.94
N VAL A 171 -0.11 2.29 8.87
CA VAL A 171 0.27 3.10 7.71
C VAL A 171 -0.26 2.43 6.45
N THR A 172 -1.09 3.12 5.67
CA THR A 172 -1.70 2.53 4.47
C THR A 172 -1.93 3.54 3.35
N GLY A 173 -2.15 3.02 2.14
CA GLY A 173 -2.50 3.80 0.97
C GLY A 173 -2.50 2.96 -0.31
N LEU A 174 -3.20 3.48 -1.33
CA LEU A 174 -3.28 2.90 -2.68
C LEU A 174 -2.36 3.63 -3.65
N SER A 175 -1.79 2.93 -4.62
CA SER A 175 -1.10 3.54 -5.75
C SER A 175 0.12 4.36 -5.31
N LEU A 176 0.21 5.62 -5.75
CA LEU A 176 1.14 6.62 -5.23
C LEU A 176 1.04 6.79 -3.70
N GLY A 177 -0.15 6.62 -3.12
CA GLY A 177 -0.35 6.58 -1.67
C GLY A 177 0.33 5.38 -1.02
N GLY A 178 0.31 4.21 -1.67
CA GLY A 178 1.05 3.03 -1.22
C GLY A 178 2.57 3.23 -1.25
N ALA A 179 3.07 4.00 -2.23
CA ALA A 179 4.47 4.41 -2.29
C ALA A 179 4.86 5.35 -1.12
N TYR A 180 3.98 6.27 -0.73
CA TYR A 180 4.20 7.09 0.48
C TYR A 180 4.05 6.27 1.77
N ALA A 181 3.13 5.31 1.81
CA ALA A 181 2.97 4.40 2.94
C ALA A 181 4.22 3.55 3.15
N HIS A 182 4.89 3.11 2.07
CA HIS A 182 6.20 2.47 2.14
C HIS A 182 7.22 3.37 2.86
N LEU A 183 7.40 4.61 2.40
CA LEU A 183 8.38 5.54 2.99
C LEU A 183 8.04 5.91 4.44
N MET A 184 6.77 6.19 4.74
CA MET A 184 6.31 6.47 6.09
C MET A 184 6.46 5.26 7.01
N GLY A 185 6.19 4.05 6.52
CA GLY A 185 6.40 2.81 7.23
C GLY A 185 7.84 2.65 7.69
N ILE A 186 8.81 2.95 6.82
CA ILE A 186 10.24 2.96 7.18
C ILE A 186 10.49 3.95 8.33
N GLU A 187 10.06 5.21 8.20
CA GLU A 187 10.27 6.22 9.24
C GLU A 187 9.69 5.78 10.58
N MET A 188 8.45 5.27 10.57
CA MET A 188 7.79 4.80 11.79
C MET A 188 8.49 3.59 12.41
N GLN A 189 9.01 2.68 11.59
CA GLN A 189 9.77 1.51 12.05
C GLN A 189 11.10 1.92 12.69
N ILE A 190 11.90 2.78 12.04
CA ILE A 190 13.21 3.20 12.56
C ILE A 190 13.09 4.14 13.78
N LEU A 191 11.97 4.87 13.90
CA LEU A 191 11.65 5.66 15.08
C LEU A 191 11.14 4.81 16.27
N GLY A 192 10.97 3.49 16.07
CA GLY A 192 10.62 2.54 17.13
C GLY A 192 9.12 2.40 17.38
N TYR A 193 8.26 2.87 16.48
CA TYR A 193 6.81 2.79 16.64
C TYR A 193 6.21 1.42 16.26
N ASN A 194 7.00 0.53 15.65
CA ASN A 194 6.59 -0.83 15.23
C ASN A 194 5.27 -0.85 14.42
N PRO A 195 5.16 -0.07 13.33
CA PRO A 195 3.91 0.04 12.58
C PRO A 195 3.44 -1.26 11.93
N HIS A 196 2.13 -1.37 11.77
CA HIS A 196 1.50 -2.19 10.75
C HIS A 196 1.43 -1.40 9.44
N VAL A 197 2.10 -1.86 8.39
CA VAL A 197 2.11 -1.19 7.08
C VAL A 197 1.38 -2.08 6.08
N CYS A 198 0.37 -1.55 5.38
CA CYS A 198 -0.33 -2.26 4.32
C CYS A 198 -0.45 -1.37 3.09
N ALA A 199 0.34 -1.64 2.06
CA ALA A 199 0.37 -0.86 0.82
C ALA A 199 -0.37 -1.59 -0.31
N PHE A 200 -1.37 -0.94 -0.90
CA PHE A 200 -2.16 -1.49 -2.00
C PHE A 200 -1.65 -0.96 -3.34
N GLY A 201 -1.28 -1.87 -4.25
CA GLY A 201 -0.78 -1.51 -5.57
C GLY A 201 0.33 -0.45 -5.60
N PRO A 202 1.32 -0.46 -4.69
CA PRO A 202 2.30 0.63 -4.61
C PRO A 202 3.23 0.63 -5.82
N LEU A 203 3.63 1.81 -6.29
CA LEU A 203 4.81 1.92 -7.17
C LEU A 203 6.05 1.39 -6.45
N ARG A 204 7.06 1.01 -7.24
CA ARG A 204 8.39 0.70 -6.75
C ARG A 204 9.11 2.00 -6.38
N VAL A 205 9.53 2.10 -5.13
CA VAL A 205 10.12 3.33 -4.58
C VAL A 205 11.63 3.19 -4.36
N GLY A 206 12.09 2.01 -3.95
CA GLY A 206 13.48 1.75 -3.61
C GLY A 206 14.18 0.83 -4.62
N ASN A 207 15.50 0.96 -4.72
CA ASN A 207 16.33 -0.05 -5.37
C ASN A 207 16.47 -1.31 -4.51
N LYS A 208 17.19 -2.30 -5.03
CA LYS A 208 17.44 -3.57 -4.32
C LYS A 208 18.03 -3.36 -2.92
N ASP A 209 19.10 -2.57 -2.80
CA ASP A 209 19.78 -2.33 -1.51
C ASP A 209 18.83 -1.70 -0.48
N MET A 210 18.04 -0.70 -0.89
CA MET A 210 17.02 -0.11 -0.03
C MET A 210 15.98 -1.15 0.41
N ASN A 211 15.43 -1.92 -0.53
CA ASN A 211 14.37 -2.88 -0.23
C ASN A 211 14.84 -4.08 0.59
N ASP A 212 16.08 -4.54 0.39
CA ASP A 212 16.70 -5.56 1.25
C ASP A 212 16.81 -5.04 2.69
N TRP A 213 17.24 -3.78 2.87
CA TRP A 213 17.27 -3.15 4.19
C TRP A 213 15.88 -3.01 4.82
N VAL A 214 14.87 -2.66 4.02
CA VAL A 214 13.47 -2.61 4.49
C VAL A 214 12.99 -4.00 4.92
N ASP A 215 13.30 -5.04 4.16
CA ASP A 215 12.96 -6.41 4.52
C ASP A 215 13.64 -6.85 5.83
N ASP A 216 14.87 -6.41 6.06
CA ASP A 216 15.58 -6.65 7.33
C ASP A 216 14.94 -5.88 8.50
N LEU A 217 14.58 -4.61 8.30
CA LEU A 217 13.90 -3.78 9.31
C LEU A 217 12.57 -4.38 9.78
N PHE A 218 11.79 -4.92 8.84
CA PHE A 218 10.48 -5.53 9.09
C PHE A 218 10.52 -7.04 9.30
N LYS A 219 11.71 -7.65 9.22
CA LYS A 219 11.93 -9.10 9.32
C LYS A 219 10.99 -9.88 8.38
N SER A 220 10.85 -9.43 7.13
CA SER A 220 9.85 -9.94 6.18
C SER A 220 9.91 -11.45 5.98
N GLU A 221 11.10 -12.06 6.01
CA GLU A 221 11.25 -13.53 5.93
C GLU A 221 10.72 -14.27 7.17
N GLU A 222 10.92 -13.70 8.36
CA GLU A 222 10.38 -14.25 9.61
C GLU A 222 8.86 -14.14 9.61
N VAL A 223 8.32 -12.96 9.25
CA VAL A 223 6.89 -12.74 9.05
C VAL A 223 6.31 -13.76 8.07
N THR A 224 7.01 -14.03 6.96
CA THR A 224 6.60 -15.05 5.97
C THR A 224 6.51 -16.44 6.58
N LYS A 225 7.49 -16.86 7.39
CA LYS A 225 7.47 -18.16 8.07
C LYS A 225 6.32 -18.24 9.07
N ARG A 226 6.08 -17.17 9.84
CA ARG A 226 5.01 -17.07 10.83
C ARG A 226 3.63 -17.18 10.18
N ILE A 227 3.38 -16.47 9.08
CA ILE A 227 2.11 -16.56 8.32
C ILE A 227 1.88 -17.97 7.79
N ARG A 228 2.92 -18.62 7.24
CA ARG A 228 2.83 -20.03 6.79
C ARG A 228 2.57 -21.01 7.93
N ASN A 229 2.93 -20.64 9.16
CA ASN A 229 2.60 -21.37 10.38
C ASN A 229 1.25 -20.94 10.98
N ASN A 230 0.41 -20.26 10.21
CA ASN A 230 -0.93 -19.79 10.58
C ASN A 230 -0.97 -18.73 11.70
N GLU A 231 0.15 -18.06 11.96
CA GLU A 231 0.21 -16.88 12.82
C GLU A 231 -0.25 -15.61 12.08
N MET A 232 -0.62 -14.59 12.84
CA MET A 232 -1.10 -13.30 12.32
C MET A 232 -0.20 -12.16 12.83
N PRO A 233 1.01 -11.98 12.29
CA PRO A 233 1.89 -10.88 12.71
C PRO A 233 1.26 -9.53 12.33
N ARG A 234 1.08 -8.62 13.31
CA ARG A 234 0.52 -7.29 13.04
C ARG A 234 1.60 -6.27 12.68
N ASN A 235 2.71 -6.21 13.40
CA ASN A 235 3.82 -5.27 13.14
C ASN A 235 4.68 -5.77 11.97
N ALA A 236 4.15 -5.64 10.76
CA ALA A 236 4.72 -6.18 9.53
C ALA A 236 4.48 -5.20 8.37
N PHE A 237 5.26 -5.35 7.31
CA PHE A 237 5.05 -4.64 6.05
C PHE A 237 4.41 -5.56 5.02
N TYR A 238 3.11 -5.36 4.80
CA TYR A 238 2.31 -6.04 3.80
C TYR A 238 2.20 -5.22 2.52
N VAL A 239 2.32 -5.92 1.40
CA VAL A 239 2.04 -5.40 0.07
C VAL A 239 0.93 -6.23 -0.54
N VAL A 240 -0.14 -5.57 -0.96
CA VAL A 240 -1.22 -6.22 -1.70
C VAL A 240 -1.10 -5.84 -3.16
N ALA A 241 -0.88 -6.83 -4.01
CA ALA A 241 -0.82 -6.69 -5.46
C ALA A 241 -2.07 -7.31 -6.11
N GLN A 242 -2.46 -6.80 -7.26
CA GLN A 242 -3.44 -7.44 -8.14
C GLN A 242 -2.67 -8.04 -9.32
N GLU A 243 -3.00 -9.25 -9.75
CA GLU A 243 -2.31 -10.00 -10.83
C GLU A 243 -1.97 -9.17 -12.08
N TRP A 244 -2.92 -8.34 -12.50
CA TRP A 244 -2.94 -7.59 -13.74
C TRP A 244 -2.88 -6.08 -13.52
N ASP A 245 -2.55 -5.66 -12.30
CA ASP A 245 -2.24 -4.26 -12.04
C ASP A 245 -0.80 -3.94 -12.45
N ILE A 246 -0.67 -2.98 -13.35
CA ILE A 246 0.60 -2.53 -13.91
C ILE A 246 1.36 -1.61 -12.95
N VAL A 247 0.68 -0.94 -12.01
CA VAL A 247 1.29 0.11 -11.19
C VAL A 247 2.42 -0.43 -10.30
N PRO A 248 2.29 -1.62 -9.67
CA PRO A 248 3.40 -2.29 -8.98
C PRO A 248 4.58 -2.70 -9.86
N LEU A 249 4.44 -2.66 -11.19
CA LEU A 249 5.51 -2.92 -12.15
C LEU A 249 6.28 -1.65 -12.52
N LEU A 250 5.82 -0.49 -12.04
CA LEU A 250 6.40 0.81 -12.33
C LEU A 250 7.19 1.37 -11.12
N PRO A 251 8.38 1.95 -11.33
CA PRO A 251 9.11 1.98 -12.59
C PRO A 251 9.56 0.64 -13.15
N SER A 252 9.44 0.52 -14.48
CA SER A 252 9.91 -0.64 -15.22
C SER A 252 11.43 -0.73 -15.22
N GLY A 253 11.96 -1.92 -15.44
CA GLY A 253 13.39 -2.19 -15.47
C GLY A 253 13.95 -2.59 -14.10
N PRO A 254 15.28 -2.85 -14.03
CA PRO A 254 15.91 -3.51 -12.88
C PRO A 254 16.26 -2.57 -11.72
N THR A 255 16.15 -1.25 -11.92
CA THR A 255 16.60 -0.24 -10.96
C THR A 255 15.82 -0.30 -9.66
N PHE A 256 14.50 -0.42 -9.74
CA PHE A 256 13.61 -0.41 -8.59
C PHE A 256 13.01 -1.79 -8.37
N THR A 257 12.98 -2.23 -7.12
CA THR A 257 12.40 -3.53 -6.71
C THR A 257 11.29 -3.30 -5.69
N ARG A 258 10.90 -4.33 -4.92
CA ARG A 258 9.90 -4.22 -3.86
C ARG A 258 10.45 -4.84 -2.57
N ALA A 259 9.93 -4.37 -1.44
CA ALA A 259 10.11 -4.95 -0.11
C ALA A 259 8.75 -5.34 0.46
N GLY A 260 8.77 -6.04 1.59
CA GLY A 260 7.59 -6.47 2.32
C GLY A 260 7.11 -7.86 1.90
N VAL A 261 6.03 -8.28 2.54
CA VAL A 261 5.41 -9.59 2.34
C VAL A 261 4.19 -9.45 1.43
N GLU A 262 4.20 -10.14 0.30
CA GLU A 262 3.20 -9.94 -0.75
C GLU A 262 2.00 -10.89 -0.61
N PHE A 263 0.80 -10.31 -0.67
CA PHE A 263 -0.46 -10.99 -0.97
C PHE A 263 -0.91 -10.60 -2.37
N LYS A 264 -1.33 -11.58 -3.16
CA LYS A 264 -1.74 -11.33 -4.55
C LYS A 264 -3.19 -11.71 -4.76
N ILE A 265 -4.00 -10.73 -5.16
CA ILE A 265 -5.38 -10.93 -5.61
C ILE A 265 -5.31 -11.45 -7.06
N ARG A 266 -5.80 -12.67 -7.27
CA ARG A 266 -5.79 -13.36 -8.57
C ARG A 266 -7.04 -13.11 -9.40
N ASN A 267 -8.16 -12.82 -8.75
CA ASN A 267 -9.45 -12.56 -9.40
C ASN A 267 -9.65 -11.05 -9.59
N ASP A 268 -9.72 -10.58 -10.84
CA ASP A 268 -10.01 -9.19 -11.20
C ASP A 268 -11.48 -8.94 -11.59
N GLU A 269 -12.34 -9.96 -11.53
CA GLU A 269 -13.76 -9.89 -11.95
C GLU A 269 -14.69 -9.30 -10.87
N THR A 270 -14.26 -9.31 -9.61
CA THR A 270 -15.03 -8.82 -8.46
C THR A 270 -14.19 -7.88 -7.60
N PHE A 271 -14.82 -6.84 -7.03
CA PHE A 271 -14.22 -5.99 -6.02
C PHE A 271 -14.12 -6.63 -4.64
N PHE A 272 -14.78 -7.78 -4.43
CA PHE A 272 -14.86 -8.46 -3.13
C PHE A 272 -14.29 -9.87 -3.23
N PRO A 273 -12.97 -10.03 -3.44
CA PRO A 273 -12.33 -11.34 -3.50
C PRO A 273 -12.55 -12.12 -2.19
N GLU A 274 -12.82 -13.42 -2.35
CA GLU A 274 -12.81 -14.38 -1.25
C GLU A 274 -11.38 -14.88 -1.02
N LYS A 275 -11.16 -15.62 0.08
CA LYS A 275 -9.85 -16.21 0.37
C LYS A 275 -9.28 -17.01 -0.80
N LYS A 276 -10.13 -17.75 -1.52
CA LYS A 276 -9.73 -18.58 -2.67
C LYS A 276 -9.14 -17.76 -3.82
N ASP A 277 -9.47 -16.47 -3.89
CA ASP A 277 -9.03 -15.56 -4.92
C ASP A 277 -7.69 -14.91 -4.59
N ILE A 278 -7.09 -15.23 -3.45
CA ILE A 278 -5.90 -14.56 -2.92
C ILE A 278 -4.84 -15.59 -2.59
N THR A 279 -3.63 -15.35 -3.10
CA THR A 279 -2.47 -16.19 -2.79
C THR A 279 -1.50 -15.43 -1.90
N PHE A 280 -0.93 -16.15 -0.94
CA PHE A 280 0.16 -15.64 -0.12
C PHE A 280 1.51 -15.95 -0.79
N GLU A 281 2.18 -14.92 -1.31
CA GLU A 281 3.43 -15.09 -2.06
C GLU A 281 4.65 -15.07 -1.13
N GLY A 282 4.61 -14.29 -0.05
CA GLY A 282 5.68 -14.12 0.91
C GLY A 282 6.64 -12.95 0.60
N ALA A 283 7.76 -12.87 1.30
CA ALA A 283 8.80 -11.86 1.08
C ALA A 283 9.69 -12.14 -0.13
N LYS A 284 10.48 -11.14 -0.54
CA LYS A 284 11.51 -11.23 -1.61
C LYS A 284 10.97 -11.77 -2.93
N GLN A 285 9.81 -11.26 -3.35
CA GLN A 285 9.23 -11.63 -4.63
C GLN A 285 10.17 -11.28 -5.79
N PRO A 286 10.29 -12.16 -6.80
CA PRO A 286 11.15 -11.91 -7.94
C PRO A 286 10.70 -10.67 -8.69
N LEU A 287 11.67 -9.93 -9.25
CA LEU A 287 11.37 -8.81 -10.13
C LEU A 287 10.61 -9.32 -11.36
N LYS A 288 9.45 -8.73 -11.60
CA LYS A 288 8.59 -8.98 -12.74
C LYS A 288 8.68 -7.79 -13.70
N GLU A 289 8.89 -8.03 -15.00
CA GLU A 289 8.98 -6.96 -15.98
C GLU A 289 7.67 -6.80 -16.75
N PHE A 290 7.29 -5.54 -16.97
CA PHE A 290 6.05 -5.15 -17.62
C PHE A 290 5.90 -5.74 -19.04
N ILE A 291 6.93 -5.63 -19.88
CA ILE A 291 6.85 -5.99 -21.31
C ILE A 291 6.64 -7.50 -21.50
N PRO A 292 7.46 -8.40 -20.91
CA PRO A 292 7.22 -9.83 -21.02
C PRO A 292 5.86 -10.27 -20.49
N GLU A 293 5.40 -9.70 -19.37
CA GLU A 293 4.15 -10.12 -18.73
C GLU A 293 2.90 -9.83 -19.57
N TYR A 294 2.81 -8.65 -20.19
CA TYR A 294 1.61 -8.23 -20.93
C TYR A 294 1.62 -8.65 -22.40
N ILE A 295 2.79 -8.74 -23.04
CA ILE A 295 2.89 -9.22 -24.42
C ILE A 295 2.65 -10.74 -24.48
N LEU A 296 3.28 -11.51 -23.59
CA LEU A 296 3.13 -12.98 -23.60
C LEU A 296 1.75 -13.45 -23.14
N SER A 297 1.04 -12.65 -22.32
CA SER A 297 -0.32 -12.97 -21.87
C SER A 297 -1.42 -12.58 -22.86
N GLY A 298 -1.11 -11.85 -23.94
CA GLY A 298 -2.11 -11.36 -24.89
C GLY A 298 -3.04 -10.26 -24.33
N ARG A 299 -2.76 -9.75 -23.12
CA ARG A 299 -3.55 -8.70 -22.44
C ARG A 299 -2.96 -7.29 -22.60
N PHE A 300 -2.21 -7.02 -23.67
CA PHE A 300 -1.57 -5.70 -23.88
C PHE A 300 -2.57 -4.53 -23.85
N LEU A 301 -3.80 -4.73 -24.33
CA LEU A 301 -4.86 -3.69 -24.27
C LEU A 301 -5.38 -3.44 -22.84
N ASP A 302 -5.13 -4.35 -21.91
CA ASP A 302 -5.58 -4.24 -20.51
C ASP A 302 -4.66 -3.37 -19.65
N VAL A 303 -3.53 -2.92 -20.19
CA VAL A 303 -2.67 -1.88 -19.61
C VAL A 303 -3.49 -0.59 -19.32
N LEU A 304 -4.56 -0.36 -20.08
CA LEU A 304 -5.47 0.78 -19.89
C LEU A 304 -6.63 0.49 -18.91
N ARG A 305 -6.76 -0.74 -18.39
CA ARG A 305 -7.83 -1.12 -17.45
C ARG A 305 -7.49 -0.64 -16.04
N THR A 306 -7.65 0.66 -15.82
CA THR A 306 -7.54 1.28 -14.49
C THR A 306 -8.47 0.70 -13.45
N ILE A 307 -9.56 0.05 -13.86
CA ILE A 307 -10.46 -0.64 -12.95
C ILE A 307 -9.76 -1.75 -12.14
N VAL A 308 -8.74 -2.40 -12.71
CA VAL A 308 -7.95 -3.42 -12.02
C VAL A 308 -7.11 -2.81 -10.91
N HIS A 309 -6.51 -1.64 -11.17
CA HIS A 309 -5.75 -0.89 -10.17
C HIS A 309 -6.64 -0.31 -9.05
N LEU A 310 -7.96 -0.30 -9.23
CA LEU A 310 -8.92 0.05 -8.19
C LEU A 310 -9.46 -1.17 -7.43
N ASN A 311 -9.08 -2.38 -7.84
CA ASN A 311 -9.62 -3.61 -7.30
C ASN A 311 -8.77 -4.18 -6.16
N TYR A 312 -9.04 -3.70 -4.94
CA TYR A 312 -8.33 -4.09 -3.72
C TYR A 312 -9.30 -4.26 -2.55
N PHE A 313 -10.00 -5.40 -2.51
CA PHE A 313 -11.03 -5.77 -1.50
C PHE A 313 -12.31 -4.93 -1.48
N ARG A 314 -12.30 -3.85 -2.23
CA ARG A 314 -13.40 -2.95 -2.54
C ARG A 314 -12.98 -2.11 -3.75
N ARG A 315 -13.91 -1.35 -4.33
CA ARG A 315 -13.55 -0.36 -5.33
C ARG A 315 -12.87 0.81 -4.64
N GLN A 316 -11.56 0.91 -4.78
CA GLN A 316 -10.81 2.03 -4.23
C GLN A 316 -10.86 3.26 -5.15
N GLY A 317 -10.57 4.44 -4.60
CA GLY A 317 -10.42 5.66 -5.37
C GLY A 317 -11.73 6.41 -5.67
N TRP A 318 -11.62 7.44 -6.51
CA TRP A 318 -12.73 8.34 -6.84
C TRP A 318 -13.76 7.72 -7.81
N PRO A 319 -15.06 8.06 -7.70
CA PRO A 319 -15.74 8.77 -6.60
C PRO A 319 -15.83 7.97 -5.29
N CYS A 320 -16.00 8.70 -4.18
CA CYS A 320 -16.36 8.15 -2.88
C CYS A 320 -17.80 7.62 -2.93
N LEU A 321 -17.91 6.30 -2.80
CA LEU A 321 -19.16 5.54 -2.74
C LEU A 321 -19.42 5.07 -1.30
N PRO A 322 -20.62 4.54 -0.97
CA PRO A 322 -20.89 4.05 0.38
C PRO A 322 -19.85 3.05 0.91
N ASP A 323 -19.34 2.17 0.06
CA ASP A 323 -18.27 1.20 0.36
C ASP A 323 -16.88 1.83 0.48
N SER A 324 -16.72 3.12 0.16
CA SER A 324 -15.51 3.90 0.37
C SER A 324 -15.43 4.52 1.77
N SER A 325 -16.58 4.84 2.36
CA SER A 325 -16.68 5.52 3.67
C SER A 325 -17.22 4.61 4.77
N SER A 326 -17.73 3.41 4.43
CA SER A 326 -18.22 2.42 5.38
C SER A 326 -17.54 1.05 5.29
N LEU A 327 -17.35 0.41 6.45
CA LEU A 327 -16.95 -0.99 6.56
C LEU A 327 -18.00 -1.95 5.99
N ASP A 328 -19.28 -1.68 6.19
CA ASP A 328 -20.40 -2.56 5.76
C ASP A 328 -20.96 -2.22 4.37
N GLY A 329 -20.41 -1.19 3.72
CA GLY A 329 -20.84 -0.75 2.40
C GLY A 329 -22.15 0.02 2.37
N GLN A 330 -22.64 0.55 3.50
CA GLN A 330 -23.85 1.36 3.59
C GLN A 330 -23.59 2.74 4.22
N TRP A 331 -24.31 3.76 3.75
CA TRP A 331 -24.35 5.08 4.41
C TRP A 331 -25.40 5.03 5.53
N HIS A 332 -24.98 5.22 6.79
CA HIS A 332 -25.87 5.26 7.95
C HIS A 332 -26.00 6.64 8.58
#